data_AF-A0A0N8PW05-F1
#
_entry.id   AF-A0A0N8PW05-F1
#
_cell.length_a   1.000
_cell.length_b   1.000
_cell.length_c   1.000
_cell.angle_alpha   90.00
_cell.angle_beta   90.00
_cell.angle_gamma   90.00
#
_symmetry.space_group_name_H-M   'P 1'
#
loop_
_entity.id
_entity.type
_entity.pdbx_description
1 polymer ?
#
loop_
_entity_poly.entity_id
_entity_poly.type
_entity_poly.pdbx_seq_one_letter_code
_entity_poly.pdbx_strand_id
1 'polypeptide(L)'
;MLARPEHMPKSLVSQLQLQVGKARIPRILLGTSPFIGAGQFGSRAQIYYEHFYKKPENIVKIVLKAVDLGVTGVQALPFRPVFRALKAVERELKERLTIVGTIGPDDPLSNIHDF
;
A
#
# COMPACT_ATOMS: atom_id res chain seq x y z
N MET A 1 -6.88 -8.15 -29.08
CA MET A 1 -7.70 -7.54 -28.01
C MET A 1 -7.58 -8.42 -26.78
N LEU A 2 -6.87 -7.98 -25.74
CA LEU A 2 -6.92 -8.66 -24.44
C LEU A 2 -8.31 -8.38 -23.86
N ALA A 3 -9.06 -9.43 -23.53
CA ALA A 3 -10.35 -9.29 -22.87
C ALA A 3 -10.19 -8.36 -21.65
N ARG A 4 -11.09 -7.37 -21.50
CA ARG A 4 -11.16 -6.62 -20.25
C ARG A 4 -11.44 -7.65 -19.16
N PRO A 5 -10.60 -7.78 -18.12
CA PRO A 5 -10.90 -8.69 -17.04
C PRO A 5 -12.27 -8.31 -16.47
N GLU A 6 -13.17 -9.27 -16.36
CA GLU A 6 -14.38 -9.08 -15.56
C GLU A 6 -13.91 -8.67 -14.16
N HIS A 7 -14.29 -7.46 -13.75
CA HIS A 7 -13.86 -6.95 -12.46
C HIS A 7 -14.57 -7.78 -11.39
N MET A 8 -13.79 -8.50 -10.57
CA MET A 8 -14.35 -9.11 -9.37
C MET A 8 -15.07 -8.03 -8.55
N PRO A 9 -16.28 -8.27 -8.05
CA PRO A 9 -16.99 -7.30 -7.24
C PRO A 9 -16.15 -6.87 -6.03
N LYS A 10 -16.08 -5.55 -5.77
CA LYS A 10 -15.41 -4.97 -4.59
C LYS A 10 -15.75 -5.72 -3.30
N SER A 11 -17.02 -6.09 -3.13
CA SER A 11 -17.53 -6.82 -1.97
C SER A 11 -16.87 -8.19 -1.78
N LEU A 12 -16.59 -8.90 -2.87
CA LEU A 12 -15.94 -10.21 -2.81
C LEU A 12 -14.47 -10.06 -2.43
N VAL A 13 -13.75 -9.11 -3.04
CA VAL A 13 -12.35 -8.84 -2.72
C VAL A 13 -12.18 -8.43 -1.25
N SER A 14 -13.04 -7.53 -0.75
CA SER A 14 -12.97 -7.06 0.64
C SER A 14 -13.27 -8.14 1.69
N GLN A 15 -13.98 -9.21 1.30
CA GLN A 15 -14.29 -10.35 2.17
C GLN A 15 -13.15 -11.38 2.24
N LEU A 16 -12.15 -11.32 1.34
CA LEU A 16 -11.00 -12.21 1.35
C LEU A 16 -10.07 -11.87 2.53
N GLN A 17 -10.26 -12.56 3.65
CA GLN A 17 -9.48 -12.36 4.87
C GLN A 17 -8.81 -13.66 5.35
N LEU A 18 -7.69 -13.53 6.05
CA LEU A 18 -6.96 -14.60 6.72
C LEU A 18 -6.89 -14.28 8.21
N GLN A 19 -7.11 -15.30 9.03
CA GLN A 19 -7.04 -15.18 10.49
C GLN A 19 -5.61 -15.49 10.96
N VAL A 20 -4.96 -14.53 11.63
CA VAL A 20 -3.66 -14.72 12.30
C VAL A 20 -3.84 -14.42 13.78
N GLY A 21 -3.92 -15.46 14.62
CA GLY A 21 -4.26 -15.31 16.03
C GLY A 21 -5.61 -14.63 16.19
N LYS A 22 -5.62 -13.42 16.77
CA LYS A 22 -6.83 -12.58 16.93
C LYS A 22 -7.06 -11.59 15.79
N ALA A 23 -6.09 -11.40 14.89
CA ALA A 23 -6.16 -10.44 13.80
C ALA A 23 -6.82 -11.04 12.55
N ARG A 24 -7.67 -10.25 11.89
CA ARG A 24 -8.18 -10.50 10.54
C ARG A 24 -7.42 -9.63 9.56
N ILE A 25 -6.65 -10.26 8.67
CA ILE A 25 -5.78 -9.59 7.72
C ILE A 25 -6.35 -9.79 6.30
N PRO A 26 -6.51 -8.73 5.48
CA PRO A 26 -6.84 -8.89 4.08
C PRO A 26 -5.85 -9.81 3.37
N ARG A 27 -6.35 -10.77 2.58
CA ARG A 27 -5.50 -11.72 1.83
C ARG A 27 -4.71 -11.07 0.70
N ILE A 28 -5.14 -9.89 0.26
CA ILE A 28 -4.52 -9.12 -0.81
C ILE A 28 -4.05 -7.80 -0.19
N LEU A 29 -2.77 -7.50 -0.35
CA LEU A 29 -2.15 -6.29 0.17
C LEU A 29 -1.59 -5.46 -0.97
N LEU A 30 -1.75 -4.14 -0.90
CA LEU A 30 -1.05 -3.21 -1.78
C LEU A 30 0.41 -3.06 -1.30
N GLY A 31 1.36 -3.48 -2.12
CA GLY A 31 2.78 -3.28 -1.86
C GLY A 31 3.23 -1.83 -2.10
N THR A 32 4.19 -1.36 -1.31
CA THR A 32 4.61 0.06 -1.29
C THR A 32 6.03 0.31 -1.83
N SER A 33 6.77 -0.73 -2.24
CA SER A 33 8.14 -0.56 -2.77
C SER A 33 8.24 0.34 -4.02
N PRO A 34 7.27 0.39 -4.95
CA PRO A 34 7.34 1.36 -6.04
C PRO A 34 7.30 2.79 -5.52
N PHE A 35 6.60 3.07 -4.42
CA PHE A 35 6.44 4.44 -3.91
C PHE A 35 7.72 5.07 -3.40
N ILE A 36 8.71 4.24 -3.05
CA ILE A 36 10.04 4.69 -2.62
C ILE A 36 11.08 4.62 -3.74
N GLY A 37 10.69 4.19 -4.95
CA GLY A 37 11.64 3.95 -6.03
C GLY A 37 12.68 2.90 -5.65
N ALA A 38 12.27 1.77 -5.08
CA ALA A 38 13.20 0.73 -4.63
C ALA A 38 14.12 0.25 -5.77
N GLY A 39 15.40 0.00 -5.46
CA GLY A 39 16.44 -0.31 -6.46
C GLY A 39 16.17 -1.56 -7.31
N GLN A 40 15.35 -2.50 -6.82
CA GLN A 40 14.94 -3.70 -7.56
C GLN A 40 14.23 -3.39 -8.91
N PHE A 41 13.75 -2.16 -9.11
CA PHE A 41 13.11 -1.73 -10.35
C PHE A 41 14.10 -1.19 -11.40
N GLY A 42 15.42 -1.23 -11.15
CA GLY A 42 16.44 -0.77 -12.08
C GLY A 42 16.24 0.70 -12.49
N SER A 43 16.35 1.02 -13.78
CA SER A 43 16.18 2.40 -14.28
C SER A 43 14.81 3.02 -13.98
N ARG A 44 13.76 2.19 -13.76
CA ARG A 44 12.42 2.68 -13.39
C ARG A 44 12.35 3.21 -11.96
N ALA A 45 13.29 2.82 -11.09
CA ALA A 45 13.37 3.29 -9.71
C ALA A 45 13.38 4.82 -9.64
N GLN A 46 14.16 5.47 -10.51
CA GLN A 46 14.23 6.94 -10.56
C GLN A 46 12.89 7.56 -10.96
N ILE A 47 12.23 7.01 -11.99
CA ILE A 47 10.92 7.49 -12.44
C ILE A 47 9.89 7.39 -11.31
N TYR A 48 9.89 6.27 -10.60
CA TYR A 48 9.01 6.05 -9.46
C TYR A 48 9.31 6.97 -8.28
N TYR A 49 10.59 7.23 -7.99
CA TYR A 49 10.99 8.15 -6.94
C TYR A 49 10.49 9.58 -7.23
N GLU A 50 10.71 10.07 -8.45
CA GLU A 50 10.22 11.40 -8.87
C GLU A 50 8.69 11.48 -8.89
N HIS A 51 8.02 10.39 -9.26
CA HIS A 51 6.56 10.37 -9.44
C HIS A 51 5.80 10.13 -8.14
N PHE A 52 6.33 9.33 -7.20
CA PHE A 52 5.65 8.94 -5.97
C PHE A 52 6.30 9.52 -4.72
N TYR A 53 7.60 9.28 -4.52
CA TYR A 53 8.26 9.68 -3.27
C TYR A 53 8.27 11.20 -3.09
N LYS A 54 8.60 11.93 -4.17
CA LYS A 54 8.58 13.40 -4.17
C LYS A 54 7.19 14.01 -4.29
N LYS A 55 6.19 13.23 -4.69
CA LYS A 55 4.79 13.68 -4.92
C LYS A 55 3.79 12.70 -4.28
N PRO A 56 3.67 12.68 -2.94
CA PRO A 56 2.87 11.68 -2.21
C PRO A 56 1.38 11.69 -2.58
N GLU A 57 0.87 12.76 -3.19
CA GLU A 57 -0.49 12.86 -3.71
C GLU A 57 -0.76 11.80 -4.79
N ASN A 58 0.28 11.37 -5.52
CA ASN A 58 0.15 10.29 -6.48
C ASN A 58 0.03 8.92 -5.81
N ILE A 59 0.62 8.75 -4.61
CA ILE A 59 0.42 7.54 -3.80
C ILE A 59 -1.04 7.47 -3.37
N VAL A 60 -1.62 8.59 -2.88
CA VAL A 60 -3.03 8.68 -2.46
C VAL A 60 -3.96 8.17 -3.55
N LYS A 61 -3.80 8.64 -4.80
CA LYS A 61 -4.60 8.20 -5.96
C LYS A 61 -4.54 6.69 -6.19
N ILE A 62 -3.36 6.09 -6.06
CA ILE A 62 -3.18 4.64 -6.24
C ILE A 62 -3.86 3.87 -5.11
N VAL A 63 -3.71 4.30 -3.87
CA VAL A 63 -4.33 3.63 -2.72
C VAL A 63 -5.86 3.73 -2.78
N LEU A 64 -6.42 4.91 -3.08
CA LEU A 64 -7.86 5.06 -3.29
C LEU A 64 -8.37 4.13 -4.39
N LYS A 65 -7.62 4.03 -5.50
CA LYS A 65 -7.99 3.13 -6.58
C LYS A 65 -7.93 1.65 -6.16
N ALA A 66 -6.98 1.27 -5.29
CA ALA A 66 -6.92 -0.07 -4.73
C ALA A 66 -8.11 -0.36 -3.81
N VAL A 67 -8.51 0.62 -2.99
CA VAL A 67 -9.71 0.51 -2.13
C VAL A 67 -10.99 0.39 -2.94
N ASP A 68 -11.11 1.09 -4.08
CA ASP A 68 -12.23 0.93 -5.01
C ASP A 68 -12.35 -0.50 -5.56
N LEU A 69 -11.22 -1.21 -5.65
CA LEU A 69 -11.16 -2.61 -6.03
C LEU A 69 -11.36 -3.58 -4.85
N GLY A 70 -11.56 -3.06 -3.63
CA GLY A 70 -11.76 -3.84 -2.40
C GLY A 70 -10.47 -4.20 -1.65
N VAL A 71 -9.31 -3.70 -2.09
CA VAL A 71 -8.02 -3.91 -1.42
C VAL A 71 -7.86 -2.87 -0.31
N THR A 72 -8.16 -3.27 0.92
CA THR A 72 -8.09 -2.41 2.12
C THR A 72 -6.85 -2.65 2.97
N GLY A 73 -6.03 -3.65 2.62
CA GLY A 73 -4.76 -3.96 3.26
C GLY A 73 -3.57 -3.35 2.52
N VAL A 74 -2.60 -2.83 3.27
CA VAL A 74 -1.37 -2.24 2.73
C VAL A 74 -0.15 -2.89 3.38
N GLN A 75 0.76 -3.39 2.57
CA GLN A 75 2.09 -3.81 2.99
C GLN A 75 3.01 -2.59 2.96
N ALA A 76 3.19 -1.95 4.11
CA ALA A 76 3.82 -0.64 4.22
C ALA A 76 5.30 -0.74 4.58
N LEU A 77 6.15 0.00 3.86
CA LEU A 77 7.52 0.30 4.25
C LEU A 77 7.56 1.59 5.10
N PRO A 78 8.49 1.71 6.06
CA PRO A 78 8.54 2.79 7.06
C PRO A 78 9.13 4.08 6.48
N PHE A 79 8.50 4.63 5.44
CA PHE A 79 8.93 5.88 4.82
C PHE A 79 7.87 6.96 5.02
N ARG A 80 8.30 8.15 5.48
CA ARG A 80 7.39 9.26 5.80
C ARG A 80 6.41 9.61 4.66
N PRO A 81 6.81 9.66 3.37
CA PRO A 81 5.87 9.90 2.27
C PRO A 81 4.75 8.86 2.18
N VAL A 82 5.06 7.58 2.42
CA VAL A 82 4.07 6.49 2.42
C VAL A 82 3.06 6.69 3.54
N PHE A 83 3.50 6.91 4.77
CA PHE A 83 2.59 7.13 5.90
C PHE A 83 1.73 8.39 5.74
N ARG A 84 2.30 9.47 5.19
CA ARG A 84 1.53 10.69 4.91
C ARG A 84 0.41 10.44 3.91
N ALA A 85 0.69 9.68 2.84
CA ALA A 85 -0.32 9.32 1.87
C ALA A 85 -1.41 8.41 2.48
N LEU A 86 -1.03 7.38 3.24
CA LEU A 86 -1.99 6.50 3.91
C LEU A 86 -2.91 7.25 4.88
N LYS A 87 -2.36 8.15 5.71
CA LYS A 87 -3.16 9.02 6.60
C LYS A 87 -4.08 9.98 5.83
N ALA A 88 -3.71 10.40 4.62
CA ALA A 88 -4.59 11.20 3.79
C ALA A 88 -5.76 10.36 3.27
N VAL A 89 -5.49 9.14 2.80
CA VAL A 89 -6.51 8.19 2.33
C VAL A 89 -7.49 7.84 3.45
N GLU A 90 -7.01 7.49 4.66
CA GLU A 90 -7.89 7.17 5.80
C GLU A 90 -8.82 8.34 6.17
N ARG A 91 -8.31 9.58 6.11
CA ARG A 91 -9.12 10.79 6.36
C ARG A 91 -10.19 10.99 5.28
N GLU A 92 -9.85 10.75 4.02
CA GLU A 92 -10.78 10.88 2.90
C GLU A 92 -11.88 9.82 2.96
N LEU A 93 -11.52 8.58 3.26
CA LEU A 93 -12.46 7.45 3.35
C LEU A 93 -13.27 7.45 4.65
N LYS A 94 -12.80 8.14 5.69
CA LYS A 94 -13.30 8.02 7.08
C LYS A 94 -13.26 6.56 7.60
N GLU A 95 -12.31 5.79 7.11
CA GLU A 95 -12.08 4.38 7.45
C GLU A 95 -10.59 4.12 7.64
N ARG A 96 -10.25 3.13 8.46
CA ARG A 96 -8.86 2.70 8.67
C ARG A 96 -8.46 1.66 7.63
N LEU A 97 -7.25 1.79 7.11
CA LEU A 97 -6.63 0.75 6.31
C LEU A 97 -6.00 -0.29 7.26
N THR A 98 -5.95 -1.56 6.83
CA THR A 98 -5.17 -2.55 7.56
C THR A 98 -3.70 -2.43 7.15
N ILE A 99 -2.84 -2.01 8.08
CA ILE A 99 -1.41 -1.84 7.81
C ILE A 99 -0.65 -3.09 8.28
N VAL A 100 0.08 -3.71 7.35
CA VAL A 100 1.06 -4.76 7.64
C VAL A 100 2.44 -4.15 7.42
N GLY A 101 3.13 -3.83 8.51
CA GLY A 101 4.45 -3.21 8.46
C GLY A 101 5.53 -4.14 7.90
N THR A 102 6.48 -3.59 7.16
CA THR A 102 7.65 -4.28 6.62
C THR A 102 8.90 -3.59 7.11
N ILE A 103 9.76 -4.31 7.82
CA ILE A 103 11.04 -3.81 8.32
C ILE A 103 12.19 -4.26 7.41
N GLY A 104 13.16 -3.37 7.17
CA GLY A 104 14.38 -3.70 6.44
C GLY A 104 15.44 -4.31 7.35
N PRO A 105 16.45 -5.01 6.78
CA PRO A 105 17.55 -5.59 7.55
C PRO A 105 18.56 -4.55 8.07
N ASP A 106 18.62 -3.37 7.45
CA ASP A 106 19.69 -2.37 7.73
C ASP A 106 19.50 -1.67 9.08
N ASP A 107 18.26 -1.31 9.44
CA ASP A 107 17.93 -0.65 10.72
C ASP A 107 16.49 -1.03 11.20
N PRO A 108 16.28 -2.28 11.64
CA PRO A 108 14.95 -2.76 11.98
C PRO A 108 14.34 -2.08 13.22
N LEU A 109 15.16 -1.64 14.18
CA LEU A 109 14.65 -1.02 15.41
C LEU A 109 14.08 0.38 15.14
N SER A 110 14.79 1.21 14.36
CA SER A 110 14.23 2.50 13.94
C SER A 110 12.99 2.33 13.07
N ASN A 111 12.98 1.31 12.20
CA ASN A 111 11.83 0.98 11.38
C ASN A 111 10.59 0.61 12.23
N ILE A 112 10.77 -0.14 13.33
CA ILE A 112 9.68 -0.46 14.27
C ILE A 112 9.15 0.81 14.94
N HIS A 113 10.04 1.72 15.35
CA HIS A 113 9.65 2.98 15.98
C HIS A 113 8.84 3.90 15.04
N ASP A 114 9.05 3.79 13.73
CA ASP A 114 8.33 4.60 12.73
C ASP A 114 6.89 4.11 12.43
N PHE A 115 6.50 2.90 12.89
CA PHE A 115 5.13 2.36 12.78
C PHE A 115 4.26 2.72 13.98
#